data_AF-A0AAE5LU34-F1
#
_entry.id   AF-A0AAE5LU34-F1
#
_cell.length_a   1.000
_cell.length_b   1.000
_cell.length_c   1.000
_cell.angle_alpha   90.00
_cell.angle_beta   90.00
_cell.angle_gamma   90.00
#
_symmetry.space_group_name_H-M   'P 1'
#
loop_
_entity.id
_entity.type
_entity.pdbx_description
1 polymer ?
#
loop_
_entity_poly.entity_id
_entity_poly.type
_entity_poly.pdbx_seq_one_letter_code
_entity_poly.pdbx_strand_id
1 'polypeptide(L)'
;MAAGNDKIQFRGKTEKEASKLVDELRLGGVNISELARQGLREKLRETLSEEERTKIHYQYVQGEISEEVANILIGDALIEIDRERSAFEEAAALDTDGVYQS
;
A
#
# COMPACT_ATOMS: atom_id res chain seq x y z
N MET A 1 -2.93 16.15 -24.22
CA MET A 1 -2.73 15.23 -23.08
C MET A 1 -2.01 14.00 -23.62
N ALA A 2 -0.74 13.82 -23.29
CA ALA A 2 0.01 12.63 -23.67
C ALA A 2 -0.21 11.58 -22.57
N ALA A 3 -0.93 10.50 -22.90
CA ALA A 3 -0.91 9.29 -22.09
C ALA A 3 0.48 8.68 -22.26
N GLY A 4 1.44 9.17 -21.48
CA GLY A 4 2.75 8.57 -21.35
C GLY A 4 2.55 7.15 -20.84
N ASN A 5 2.81 6.18 -21.69
CA ASN A 5 2.82 4.78 -21.33
C ASN A 5 3.99 4.60 -20.36
N ASP A 6 3.72 4.71 -19.05
CA ASP A 6 4.64 4.42 -17.95
C ASP A 6 4.95 2.92 -17.93
N LYS A 7 5.64 2.48 -18.98
CA LYS A 7 6.29 1.17 -19.02
C LYS A 7 7.44 1.25 -18.05
N ILE A 8 7.27 0.64 -16.89
CA ILE A 8 8.38 0.30 -16.01
C ILE A 8 9.37 -0.54 -16.83
N GLN A 9 10.48 0.07 -17.22
CA GLN A 9 11.54 -0.62 -17.94
C GLN A 9 12.50 -1.25 -16.94
N PHE A 10 12.31 -2.54 -16.68
CA PHE A 10 13.28 -3.32 -15.91
C PHE A 10 14.61 -3.39 -16.68
N ARG A 11 15.64 -2.74 -16.14
CA ARG A 11 17.01 -2.75 -16.70
C ARG A 11 17.83 -4.00 -16.31
N GLY A 12 17.17 -5.01 -15.74
CA GLY A 12 17.79 -6.24 -15.29
C GLY A 12 17.87 -7.31 -16.38
N LYS A 13 19.06 -7.57 -16.93
CA LYS A 13 19.27 -8.65 -17.91
C LYS A 13 18.93 -10.01 -17.29
N THR A 14 19.38 -10.24 -16.06
CA THR A 14 19.21 -11.50 -15.33
C THR A 14 17.74 -11.75 -14.98
N GLU A 15 17.02 -10.73 -14.52
CA GLU A 15 15.59 -10.79 -14.18
C GLU A 15 14.74 -11.08 -15.42
N LYS A 16 15.15 -10.53 -16.58
CA LYS A 16 14.52 -10.84 -17.86
C LYS A 16 14.74 -12.29 -18.29
N GLU A 17 15.93 -12.83 -18.07
CA GLU A 17 16.22 -14.24 -18.35
C GLU A 17 15.45 -15.16 -17.40
N ALA A 18 15.41 -14.83 -16.11
CA ALA A 18 14.65 -15.58 -15.11
C ALA A 18 13.14 -15.58 -15.41
N SER A 19 12.56 -14.42 -15.71
CA SER A 19 11.13 -14.32 -16.05
C SER A 19 10.76 -15.09 -17.32
N LYS A 20 11.62 -15.08 -18.34
CA LYS A 20 11.45 -15.89 -19.55
C LYS A 20 11.50 -17.39 -19.26
N LEU A 21 12.46 -17.84 -18.46
CA LEU A 21 12.56 -19.25 -18.08
C LEU A 21 11.27 -19.72 -17.38
N VAL A 22 10.70 -18.90 -16.49
CA VAL A 22 9.44 -19.22 -15.82
C VAL A 22 8.26 -19.23 -16.78
N ASP A 23 8.21 -18.28 -17.73
CA ASP A 23 7.19 -18.23 -18.79
C ASP A 23 7.20 -19.50 -19.66
N GLU A 24 8.39 -19.96 -20.07
CA GLU A 24 8.60 -21.17 -20.86
C GLU A 24 8.20 -22.46 -20.12
N LEU A 25 8.34 -22.49 -18.79
CA LEU A 25 7.99 -23.65 -17.96
C LEU A 25 6.48 -23.78 -17.70
N ARG A 26 5.70 -22.70 -17.81
CA ARG A 26 4.26 -22.73 -17.49
C ARG A 26 3.40 -22.99 -18.74
N LEU A 27 2.60 -24.04 -18.69
CA LEU A 27 1.54 -24.28 -19.69
C LEU A 27 0.54 -23.11 -19.67
N GLY A 28 0.54 -22.30 -20.73
CA GLY A 28 -0.29 -21.10 -20.85
C GLY A 28 0.48 -19.77 -20.67
N GLY A 29 1.78 -19.84 -20.39
CA GLY A 29 2.63 -18.66 -20.19
C GLY A 29 2.34 -17.92 -18.89
N VAL A 30 3.00 -16.79 -18.71
CA VAL A 30 2.94 -15.92 -17.54
C VAL A 30 2.80 -14.47 -17.99
N ASN A 31 1.86 -13.75 -17.37
CA ASN A 31 1.77 -12.32 -17.56
C ASN A 31 2.85 -11.60 -16.74
N ILE A 32 4.04 -11.43 -17.33
CA ILE A 32 5.18 -10.76 -16.69
C ILE A 32 4.85 -9.32 -16.26
N SER A 33 4.00 -8.62 -17.01
CA SER A 33 3.59 -7.26 -16.64
C SER A 33 2.75 -7.24 -15.37
N GLU A 34 1.86 -8.22 -15.21
CA GLU A 34 1.06 -8.36 -13.99
C GLU A 34 1.94 -8.76 -12.80
N LEU A 35 2.85 -9.73 -12.99
CA LEU A 35 3.82 -10.08 -11.94
C LEU A 35 4.66 -8.89 -11.49
N ALA A 36 5.12 -8.06 -12.44
CA ALA A 36 5.88 -6.86 -12.13
C ALA A 36 5.06 -5.87 -11.29
N ARG A 37 3.79 -5.65 -11.63
CA ARG A 37 2.90 -4.75 -10.87
C ARG A 37 2.65 -5.29 -9.47
N GLN A 38 2.35 -6.58 -9.34
CA GLN A 38 2.09 -7.22 -8.05
C GLN A 38 3.35 -7.20 -7.18
N GLY A 39 4.49 -7.58 -7.72
CA GLY A 39 5.77 -7.56 -7.02
C GLY A 39 6.17 -6.15 -6.57
N LEU A 40 5.94 -5.12 -7.39
CA LEU A 40 6.18 -3.73 -6.98
C LEU A 40 5.29 -3.33 -5.79
N ARG A 41 3.98 -3.64 -5.85
CA ARG A 41 3.04 -3.34 -4.76
C ARG A 41 3.44 -4.03 -3.46
N GLU A 42 3.80 -5.31 -3.54
CA GLU A 42 4.27 -6.10 -2.40
C GLU A 42 5.54 -5.50 -1.80
N LYS A 43 6.56 -5.22 -2.61
CA LYS A 43 7.82 -4.65 -2.12
C LYS A 43 7.67 -3.25 -1.54
N LEU A 44 6.81 -2.40 -2.10
CA LEU A 44 6.50 -1.10 -1.49
C LEU A 44 5.97 -1.28 -0.07
N ARG A 45 5.00 -2.19 0.14
CA ARG A 45 4.43 -2.47 1.47
C ARG A 45 5.45 -3.03 2.46
N GLU A 46 6.30 -3.94 2.01
CA GLU A 46 7.37 -4.53 2.83
C GLU A 46 8.41 -3.50 3.28
N THR A 47 8.69 -2.49 2.44
CA THR A 47 9.70 -1.47 2.75
C THR A 47 9.23 -0.41 3.74
N LEU A 48 7.93 -0.25 3.95
CA LEU A 48 7.38 0.78 4.82
C LEU A 48 7.50 0.40 6.30
N SER A 49 8.12 1.28 7.08
CA SER A 49 8.07 1.27 8.54
C SER A 49 6.69 1.64 9.08
N GLU A 50 6.44 1.37 10.36
CA GLU A 50 5.19 1.76 11.04
C GLU A 50 4.95 3.27 11.01
N GLU A 51 5.99 4.08 11.24
CA GLU A 51 5.89 5.54 11.20
C GLU A 51 5.49 6.04 9.79
N GLU A 52 6.08 5.47 8.75
CA GLU A 52 5.75 5.82 7.37
C GLU A 52 4.32 5.41 7.01
N ARG A 53 3.83 4.26 7.50
CA ARG A 53 2.43 3.84 7.32
C ARG A 53 1.46 4.82 7.97
N THR A 54 1.74 5.26 9.19
CA THR A 54 0.94 6.27 9.90
C THR A 54 0.91 7.60 9.13
N LYS A 55 2.05 8.04 8.60
CA LYS A 55 2.12 9.26 7.80
C LYS A 55 1.31 9.15 6.51
N ILE A 56 1.39 8.02 5.81
CA ILE A 56 0.60 7.76 4.60
C ILE A 56 -0.90 7.78 4.91
N HIS A 57 -1.33 7.18 6.02
CA HIS A 57 -2.72 7.24 6.46
C HIS A 57 -3.18 8.68 6.71
N TYR A 58 -2.39 9.49 7.41
CA TYR A 58 -2.70 10.89 7.63
C TYR A 58 -2.87 11.66 6.31
N GLN A 59 -1.96 11.47 5.36
CA GLN A 59 -2.06 12.09 4.03
C GLN A 59 -3.33 11.66 3.28
N TYR A 60 -3.74 10.40 3.40
CA TYR A 60 -4.99 9.92 2.83
C TYR A 60 -6.20 10.61 3.47
N VAL A 61 -6.27 10.68 4.80
CA VAL A 61 -7.38 11.35 5.53
C VAL A 61 -7.48 12.83 5.18
N GLN A 62 -6.35 13.52 4.97
CA GLN A 62 -6.33 14.92 4.52
C GLN A 62 -6.65 15.09 3.03
N GLY A 63 -6.85 14.01 2.28
CA GLY A 63 -7.09 14.05 0.84
C GLY A 63 -5.87 14.43 -0.01
N GLU A 64 -4.67 14.37 0.57
CA GLU A 64 -3.41 14.68 -0.14
C GLU A 64 -3.01 13.56 -1.11
N ILE A 65 -3.42 12.33 -0.83
CA ILE A 65 -3.25 11.18 -1.71
C ILE A 65 -4.60 10.51 -1.99
N SER A 66 -4.73 9.89 -3.17
CA SER A 66 -5.95 9.17 -3.52
C SER A 66 -6.08 7.86 -2.74
N GLU A 67 -7.32 7.41 -2.59
CA GLU A 67 -7.64 6.10 -2.01
C GLU A 67 -6.92 4.95 -2.74
N GLU A 68 -6.76 5.03 -4.05
CA GLU A 68 -6.05 3.99 -4.83
C GLU A 68 -4.55 3.92 -4.45
N VAL A 69 -3.91 5.06 -4.23
CA VAL A 69 -2.51 5.12 -3.78
C VAL A 69 -2.38 4.62 -2.34
N ALA A 70 -3.28 5.05 -1.45
CA ALA A 70 -3.32 4.58 -0.07
C ALA A 70 -3.53 3.05 -0.01
N ASN A 71 -4.46 2.50 -0.79
CA ASN A 71 -4.69 1.06 -0.88
C ASN A 71 -3.47 0.30 -1.41
N ILE A 72 -2.71 0.85 -2.35
CA ILE A 72 -1.46 0.23 -2.79
C ILE A 72 -0.44 0.17 -1.65
N LEU A 73 -0.29 1.25 -0.88
CA LEU A 73 0.78 1.39 0.11
C LEU A 73 0.48 0.77 1.46
N ILE A 74 -0.74 0.94 1.99
CA ILE A 74 -1.12 0.49 3.32
C ILE A 74 -2.24 -0.56 3.31
N GLY A 75 -2.91 -0.79 2.18
CA GLY A 75 -3.80 -1.96 1.97
C GLY A 75 -4.81 -2.17 3.10
N ASP A 76 -4.91 -3.42 3.59
CA ASP A 76 -5.80 -3.78 4.70
C ASP A 76 -5.46 -3.07 6.03
N ALA A 77 -4.23 -2.55 6.18
CA ALA A 77 -3.85 -1.77 7.36
C ALA A 77 -4.60 -0.44 7.44
N LEU A 78 -5.21 0.07 6.35
CA LEU A 78 -6.19 1.17 6.45
C LEU A 78 -7.31 0.83 7.42
N ILE A 79 -7.83 -0.40 7.34
CA ILE A 79 -8.95 -0.86 8.17
C ILE A 79 -8.49 -1.06 9.61
N GLU A 80 -7.29 -1.58 9.84
CA GLU A 80 -6.74 -1.75 11.19
C GLU A 80 -6.41 -0.40 11.85
N ILE A 81 -5.79 0.54 11.11
CA ILE A 81 -5.48 1.89 11.60
C ILE A 81 -6.77 2.66 11.92
N ASP A 82 -7.80 2.58 11.07
CA ASP A 82 -9.10 3.23 11.34
C ASP A 82 -9.79 2.64 12.58
N ARG A 83 -9.65 1.33 12.83
CA ARG A 83 -10.17 0.67 14.03
C ARG A 83 -9.43 1.06 15.30
N GLU A 84 -8.09 1.05 15.27
CA GLU A 84 -7.28 1.49 16.41
C GLU A 84 -7.56 2.94 16.77
N ARG A 85 -7.67 3.81 15.76
CA ARG A 85 -8.00 5.22 15.96
C ARG A 85 -9.40 5.41 16.52
N SER A 86 -10.40 4.72 16.00
CA SER A 86 -11.78 4.76 16.54
C SER A 86 -11.82 4.32 18.00
N ALA A 87 -11.10 3.25 18.35
CA ALA A 87 -11.00 2.80 19.74
C ALA A 87 -10.30 3.83 20.65
N PHE A 88 -9.28 4.52 20.13
CA PHE A 88 -8.59 5.58 20.88
C PHE A 88 -9.46 6.83 21.06
N GLU A 89 -10.22 7.24 20.03
CA GLU A 89 -11.15 8.37 20.09
C GLU A 89 -12.35 8.07 21.00
N GLU A 90 -12.89 6.85 20.97
CA GLU A 90 -13.93 6.40 21.91
C GLU A 90 -13.44 6.40 23.37
N ALA A 91 -12.22 5.91 23.62
CA ALA A 91 -11.63 5.92 24.96
C ALA A 91 -11.34 7.35 25.45
N ALA A 92 -10.86 8.23 24.59
CA ALA A 92 -10.61 9.64 24.92
C ALA A 92 -11.91 10.43 25.18
N ALA A 93 -13.00 10.12 24.47
CA ALA A 93 -14.31 10.71 24.72
C ALA A 93 -14.88 10.28 26.08
N LEU A 94 -14.69 9.02 26.47
CA LEU A 94 -15.10 8.50 27.78
C LEU A 94 -14.31 9.12 28.96
N ASP A 95 -13.05 9.51 28.76
CA ASP A 95 -12.22 10.16 29.78
C ASP A 95 -12.64 11.63 30.02
N THR A 96 -13.25 12.29 29.03
CA THR A 96 -13.79 13.67 29.18
C THR A 96 -15.15 13.76 29.86
N ASP A 97 -15.93 12.67 29.89
CA ASP A 97 -17.23 12.62 30.60
C ASP A 97 -17.10 12.35 32.11
N GLY A 98 -15.88 12.08 32.59
CA GLY A 98 -15.58 11.74 33.98
C GLY A 98 -15.14 12.91 34.88
N VAL A 99 -15.05 14.15 34.38
CA VAL A 99 -14.67 15.30 35.22
C VAL A 99 -15.88 15.86 35.96
N TYR A 100 -16.22 15.21 37.07
CA TYR A 100 -17.06 15.79 38.13
C TYR A 100 -16.37 17.08 38.61
N GLN A 101 -16.95 18.25 38.30
CA GLN A 101 -16.63 19.49 39.01
C GLN A 101 -17.33 19.44 40.37
N SER A 102 -16.56 19.22 41.44
CA SER A 102 -16.96 19.44 42.83
C SER A 102 -16.52 20.80 43.33
#